data_AF-A0A926AIC5-F1
#
_entry.id   AF-A0A926AIC5-F1
#
_cell.length_a   1.000
_cell.length_b   1.000
_cell.length_c   1.000
_cell.angle_alpha   90.00
_cell.angle_beta   90.00
_cell.angle_gamma   90.00
#
_symmetry.space_group_name_H-M   'P 1'
#
loop_
_entity.id
_entity.type
_entity.pdbx_description
1 polymer ?
#
loop_
_entity_poly.entity_id
_entity_poly.type
_entity_poly.pdbx_seq_one_letter_code
_entity_poly.pdbx_strand_id
1 'polypeptide(L)'
;MNIRVFAWIVGALVVTMLGFGIWKLANQWDYERIGQFDTRRNNITGMVEIKDDAGRWTPSFKNDRYAPGIPETDLKGIRLTDGAWGADGILTGRARNPSPNKAVVGRVGFLVRIYYPDGRRLKDRTLRATVNWPAQSSTVFIMDTNLPTPASNQKWTLDMVTAYDADGGSS
;
A
#
# COMPACT_ATOMS: atom_id res chain seq x y z
N MET A 1 18.35 51.73 -3.49
CA MET A 1 18.28 50.70 -2.43
C MET A 1 19.70 50.34 -2.03
N ASN A 2 20.04 50.34 -0.73
CA ASN A 2 21.40 50.08 -0.24
C ASN A 2 21.74 48.58 -0.37
N ILE A 3 22.91 48.24 -0.92
CA ILE A 3 23.40 46.85 -1.07
C ILE A 3 23.32 46.07 0.25
N ARG A 4 23.57 46.73 1.39
CA ARG A 4 23.47 46.10 2.71
C ARG A 4 22.03 45.67 3.03
N VAL A 5 21.05 46.53 2.72
CA VAL A 5 19.63 46.23 2.95
C VAL A 5 19.15 45.10 2.03
N PHE A 6 19.61 45.09 0.78
CA PHE A 6 19.32 43.99 -0.15
C PHE A 6 19.92 42.66 0.34
N ALA A 7 21.16 42.65 0.81
CA ALA A 7 21.80 41.46 1.36
C ALA A 7 21.07 40.91 2.60
N TRP A 8 20.57 41.79 3.48
CA TRP A 8 19.75 41.38 4.63
C TRP A 8 18.41 40.76 4.20
N ILE A 9 17.72 41.34 3.22
CA ILE A 9 16.45 40.82 2.70
C ILE A 9 16.67 39.44 2.06
N VAL A 10 17.68 39.30 1.20
CA VAL A 10 18.01 38.02 0.56
C VAL A 10 18.42 36.98 1.61
N GLY A 11 19.24 37.36 2.60
CA GLY A 11 19.65 36.48 3.68
C GLY A 11 18.46 35.97 4.52
N ALA A 12 17.54 36.86 4.90
CA ALA A 12 16.33 36.50 5.63
C ALA A 12 15.40 35.57 4.81
N LEU A 13 15.26 35.82 3.51
CA LEU A 13 14.51 34.96 2.60
C LEU A 13 15.10 33.55 2.54
N VAL A 14 16.42 33.43 2.36
CA VAL A 14 17.10 32.13 2.30
C VAL A 14 16.92 31.35 3.62
N VAL A 15 17.11 32.01 4.76
CA VAL A 15 16.91 31.38 6.08
C VAL A 15 15.46 30.90 6.25
N THR A 16 14.49 31.70 5.83
CA THR A 16 13.07 31.34 5.93
C THR A 16 12.73 30.15 5.03
N MET A 17 13.23 30.14 3.79
CA MET A 17 13.01 29.03 2.86
C MET A 17 13.67 27.73 3.35
N LEU A 18 14.89 27.81 3.90
CA LEU A 18 15.57 26.66 4.50
C LEU A 18 14.82 26.16 5.74
N GLY A 19 14.38 27.06 6.63
CA GLY A 19 13.59 26.71 7.81
C GLY A 19 12.28 26.01 7.44
N PHE A 20 11.57 26.52 6.42
CA PHE A 20 10.36 25.87 5.92
C PHE A 20 10.63 24.50 5.29
N GLY A 21 11.72 24.38 4.51
CA GLY A 21 12.14 23.11 3.92
C GLY A 21 12.47 22.05 4.96
N ILE A 22 13.23 22.42 6.00
CA ILE A 22 13.55 21.53 7.13
C ILE A 22 12.28 21.12 7.88
N TRP A 23 11.38 22.08 8.15
CA TRP A 23 10.11 21.79 8.81
C TRP A 23 9.25 20.81 8.00
N LYS A 24 9.18 20.97 6.68
CA LYS A 24 8.47 20.04 5.79
C LYS A 24 9.06 18.64 5.82
N LEU A 25 10.40 18.51 5.79
CA LEU A 25 11.07 17.21 5.86
C LEU A 25 10.89 16.52 7.22
N ALA A 26 10.86 17.29 8.31
CA ALA A 26 10.60 16.77 9.66
C ALA A 26 9.15 16.28 9.81
N ASN A 27 8.19 16.96 9.18
CA ASN A 27 6.77 16.64 9.23
C ASN A 27 6.26 15.98 7.94
N GLN A 28 7.14 15.24 7.26
CA GLN A 28 6.80 14.63 5.97
C GLN A 28 5.85 13.43 6.12
N TRP A 29 5.64 12.91 7.33
CA TRP A 29 4.86 11.71 7.59
C TRP A 29 3.57 12.06 8.33
N ASP A 30 2.44 11.75 7.71
CA ASP A 30 1.12 11.77 8.33
C ASP A 30 0.80 10.36 8.84
N TYR A 31 0.38 10.24 10.09
CA TYR A 31 0.10 8.95 10.74
C TYR A 31 -1.40 8.74 10.84
N GLU A 32 -1.86 7.54 10.50
CA GLU A 32 -3.27 7.15 10.54
C GLU A 32 -3.41 5.71 11.04
N ARG A 33 -4.50 5.41 11.74
CA ARG A 33 -4.86 4.04 12.12
C ARG A 33 -6.00 3.53 11.24
N ILE A 34 -5.72 2.52 10.42
CA ILE A 34 -6.70 1.90 9.51
C ILE A 34 -7.10 0.55 10.09
N GLY A 35 -8.33 0.43 10.59
CA GLY A 35 -8.76 -0.73 11.36
C GLY A 35 -7.85 -0.96 12.58
N GLN A 36 -7.11 -2.06 12.59
CA GLN A 36 -6.15 -2.38 13.65
C GLN A 36 -4.69 -2.03 13.31
N PHE A 37 -4.42 -1.49 12.13
CA PHE A 37 -3.06 -1.26 11.64
C PHE A 37 -2.61 0.19 11.83
N ASP A 38 -1.41 0.37 12.36
CA ASP A 38 -0.73 1.66 12.34
C ASP A 38 -0.13 1.87 10.94
N THR A 39 -0.55 2.95 10.30
CA THR A 39 -0.10 3.33 8.96
C THR A 39 0.49 4.73 8.96
N ARG A 40 1.35 5.01 7.99
CA ARG A 40 1.82 6.38 7.74
C ARG A 40 1.94 6.64 6.25
N ARG A 41 1.63 7.86 5.83
CA ARG A 41 1.79 8.33 4.46
C ARG A 41 2.78 9.48 4.44
N ASN A 42 3.69 9.44 3.47
CA ASN A 42 4.58 10.54 3.20
C ASN A 42 3.84 11.61 2.39
N ASN A 43 3.67 12.82 2.92
CA ASN A 43 2.97 13.91 2.26
C ASN A 43 3.77 14.58 1.12
N ILE A 44 5.06 14.24 0.97
CA ILE A 44 5.91 14.69 -0.14
C ILE A 44 5.92 13.65 -1.27
N THR A 45 6.14 12.38 -0.92
CA THR A 45 6.34 11.31 -1.92
C THR A 45 5.10 10.47 -2.20
N GLY A 46 4.04 10.59 -1.37
CA GLY A 46 2.85 9.75 -1.43
C GLY A 46 3.06 8.31 -0.93
N MET A 47 4.28 7.95 -0.53
CA MET A 47 4.63 6.61 -0.06
C MET A 47 3.82 6.24 1.18
N VAL A 48 3.19 5.06 1.17
CA VAL A 48 2.41 4.56 2.30
C VAL A 48 3.12 3.35 2.91
N GLU A 49 3.20 3.35 4.24
CA GLU A 49 3.81 2.27 5.01
C GLU A 49 2.85 1.78 6.10
N ILE A 50 3.00 0.50 6.44
CA ILE A 50 2.28 -0.19 7.49
C ILE A 50 3.27 -0.73 8.52
N LYS A 51 2.93 -0.63 9.80
CA LYS A 51 3.75 -1.16 10.87
C LYS A 51 3.56 -2.68 10.98
N ASP A 52 4.65 -3.43 10.86
CA ASP A 52 4.65 -4.88 11.02
C ASP A 52 4.53 -5.30 12.50
N ASP A 53 4.35 -6.61 12.75
CA ASP A 53 4.24 -7.16 14.10
C ASP A 53 5.53 -6.97 14.93
N ALA A 54 6.68 -6.71 14.29
CA ALA A 54 7.95 -6.38 14.95
C ALA A 54 8.11 -4.87 15.20
N GLY A 55 7.08 -4.07 14.90
CA GLY A 55 7.07 -2.62 15.08
C GLY A 55 7.81 -1.83 14.00
N ARG A 56 8.25 -2.47 12.91
CA ARG A 56 8.97 -1.84 11.81
C ARG A 56 8.00 -1.32 10.75
N TRP A 57 8.29 -0.15 10.22
CA TRP A 57 7.54 0.39 9.08
C TRP A 57 7.94 -0.34 7.80
N THR A 58 6.94 -0.87 7.10
CA THR A 58 7.11 -1.64 5.87
C THR A 58 6.30 -0.98 4.75
N PRO A 59 6.91 -0.73 3.58
CA PRO A 59 6.21 -0.08 2.46
C PRO A 59 5.16 -0.99 1.84
N SER A 60 4.26 -0.37 1.07
CA SER A 60 3.33 -1.07 0.19
C SER A 60 4.03 -2.10 -0.69
N PHE A 61 3.26 -3.09 -1.14
CA PHE A 61 3.78 -4.08 -2.08
C PHE A 61 4.39 -3.38 -3.31
N LYS A 62 5.61 -3.81 -3.64
CA LYS A 62 6.29 -3.37 -4.86
C LYS A 62 5.83 -4.26 -6.01
N ASN A 63 5.60 -3.66 -7.17
CA ASN A 63 5.37 -4.42 -8.40
C ASN A 63 6.71 -4.65 -9.08
N ASP A 64 7.31 -5.83 -8.88
CA ASP A 64 8.47 -6.27 -9.65
C ASP A 64 7.99 -7.03 -10.89
N ARG A 65 8.22 -6.45 -12.08
CA ARG A 65 7.79 -7.03 -13.35
C ARG A 65 8.51 -8.33 -13.69
N TYR A 66 9.69 -8.57 -13.13
CA TYR A 66 10.53 -9.73 -13.45
C TYR A 66 10.37 -10.87 -12.44
N ALA A 67 9.64 -10.66 -11.35
CA ALA A 67 9.34 -11.73 -10.41
C ALA A 67 8.41 -12.78 -11.07
N PRO A 68 8.65 -14.09 -10.86
CA PRO A 68 7.81 -15.13 -11.43
C PRO A 68 6.39 -15.05 -10.86
N GLY A 69 5.38 -15.38 -11.67
CA GLY A 69 4.01 -15.50 -11.23
C GLY A 69 3.84 -16.64 -10.23
N ILE A 70 3.05 -16.41 -9.17
CA ILE A 70 2.73 -17.46 -8.19
C ILE A 70 1.63 -18.36 -8.76
N PRO A 71 1.83 -19.68 -8.82
CA PRO A 71 0.81 -20.59 -9.34
C PRO A 71 -0.41 -20.63 -8.42
N GLU A 72 -1.59 -20.86 -9.01
CA GLU A 72 -2.87 -20.84 -8.30
C GLU A 72 -2.90 -21.85 -7.12
N THR A 73 -2.23 -23.00 -7.27
CA THR A 73 -2.11 -24.02 -6.22
C THR A 73 -1.50 -23.49 -4.93
N ASP A 74 -0.55 -22.55 -5.05
CA ASP A 74 0.16 -21.97 -3.91
C ASP A 74 -0.65 -20.85 -3.27
N LEU A 75 -1.49 -20.17 -4.06
CA LEU A 75 -2.40 -19.13 -3.58
C LEU A 75 -3.59 -19.70 -2.80
N LYS A 76 -4.08 -20.90 -3.14
CA LYS A 76 -5.24 -21.53 -2.47
C LYS A 76 -5.08 -21.72 -0.96
N GLY A 77 -3.84 -21.84 -0.49
CA GLY A 77 -3.55 -21.96 0.94
C GLY A 77 -3.49 -20.62 1.68
N ILE A 78 -3.30 -19.52 0.97
CA ILE A 78 -3.13 -18.20 1.57
C ILE A 78 -4.50 -17.63 1.95
N ARG A 79 -4.59 -17.08 3.17
CA ARG A 79 -5.81 -16.43 3.65
C ARG A 79 -5.56 -14.93 3.83
N LEU A 80 -6.41 -14.11 3.22
CA LEU A 80 -6.44 -12.68 3.49
C LEU A 80 -7.42 -12.41 4.63
N THR A 81 -6.95 -11.76 5.69
CA THR A 81 -7.73 -11.47 6.88
C THR A 81 -7.62 -10.00 7.25
N ASP A 82 -8.53 -9.57 8.12
CA ASP A 82 -8.48 -8.25 8.75
C ASP A 82 -8.49 -7.08 7.76
N GLY A 83 -9.07 -7.29 6.58
CA GLY A 83 -9.05 -6.28 5.55
C GLY A 83 -9.83 -5.02 5.97
N ALA A 84 -9.18 -3.86 5.90
CA ALA A 84 -9.75 -2.59 6.33
C ALA A 84 -9.38 -1.46 5.37
N TRP A 85 -10.35 -0.59 5.09
CA TRP A 85 -10.19 0.57 4.24
C TRP A 85 -9.86 1.82 5.06
N GLY A 86 -8.87 2.58 4.63
CA GLY A 86 -8.56 3.91 5.11
C GLY A 86 -9.05 4.99 4.18
N ALA A 87 -8.60 6.23 4.42
CA ALA A 87 -8.78 7.33 3.50
C ALA A 87 -8.14 7.06 2.12
N ASP A 88 -8.60 7.79 1.11
CA ASP A 88 -8.07 7.79 -0.26
C ASP A 88 -7.93 6.42 -0.93
N GLY A 89 -8.72 5.43 -0.52
CA GLY A 89 -8.70 4.12 -1.14
C GLY A 89 -7.54 3.23 -0.72
N ILE A 90 -6.89 3.50 0.41
CA ILE A 90 -5.87 2.62 0.98
C ILE A 90 -6.56 1.38 1.57
N LEU A 91 -6.12 0.19 1.18
CA LEU A 91 -6.59 -1.09 1.70
C LEU A 91 -5.46 -1.78 2.46
N THR A 92 -5.72 -2.11 3.71
CA THR A 92 -4.79 -2.82 4.61
C THR A 92 -5.33 -4.19 4.99
N GLY A 93 -4.47 -5.07 5.48
CA GLY A 93 -4.88 -6.36 6.04
C GLY A 93 -3.69 -7.26 6.35
N ARG A 94 -3.96 -8.56 6.53
CA ARG A 94 -2.96 -9.61 6.74
C ARG A 94 -3.10 -10.71 5.70
N ALA A 95 -1.98 -11.19 5.19
CA ALA A 95 -1.88 -12.41 4.41
C ALA A 95 -1.28 -13.51 5.31
N ARG A 96 -2.04 -14.57 5.57
CA ARG A 96 -1.62 -15.71 6.38
C ARG A 96 -1.20 -16.85 5.46
N ASN A 97 0.04 -17.30 5.61
CA ASN A 97 0.55 -18.52 5.00
C ASN A 97 0.56 -19.64 6.05
N PRO A 98 -0.42 -20.56 6.03
CA PRO A 98 -0.48 -21.66 6.99
C PRO A 98 0.51 -22.79 6.68
N SER A 99 1.16 -22.77 5.51
CA SER A 99 2.01 -23.87 5.06
C SER A 99 3.19 -24.05 6.01
N PRO A 100 3.47 -25.27 6.50
CA PRO A 100 4.54 -25.50 7.48
C PRO A 100 5.94 -25.30 6.91
N ASN A 101 6.15 -25.69 5.64
CA ASN A 101 7.49 -25.77 5.05
C ASN A 101 7.62 -25.03 3.71
N LYS A 102 6.62 -24.24 3.32
CA LYS A 102 6.58 -23.60 2.00
C LYS A 102 6.35 -22.10 2.13
N ALA A 103 7.37 -21.32 1.80
CA ALA A 103 7.21 -19.89 1.57
C ALA A 103 6.52 -19.66 0.21
N VAL A 104 5.70 -18.62 0.13
CA VAL A 104 5.06 -18.18 -1.10
C VAL A 104 5.69 -16.86 -1.51
N VAL A 105 6.47 -16.89 -2.58
CA VAL A 105 7.25 -15.75 -3.06
C VAL A 105 7.04 -15.61 -4.55
N GLY A 106 6.74 -14.39 -5.01
CA GLY A 106 6.55 -14.11 -6.42
C GLY A 106 5.53 -13.01 -6.65
N ARG A 107 5.04 -12.92 -7.89
CA ARG A 107 4.05 -11.93 -8.33
C ARG A 107 2.63 -12.49 -8.21
N VAL A 108 1.74 -11.72 -7.61
CA VAL A 108 0.32 -12.04 -7.42
C VAL A 108 -0.55 -10.85 -7.81
N GLY A 109 -1.75 -11.13 -8.32
CA GLY A 109 -2.78 -10.14 -8.56
C GLY A 109 -3.74 -10.07 -7.37
N PHE A 110 -4.09 -8.87 -6.93
CA PHE A 110 -5.14 -8.63 -5.95
C PHE A 110 -6.34 -8.03 -6.67
N LEU A 111 -7.43 -8.79 -6.75
CA LEU A 111 -8.68 -8.35 -7.33
C LEU A 111 -9.57 -7.78 -6.25
N VAL A 112 -9.67 -6.45 -6.23
CA VAL A 112 -10.56 -5.69 -5.35
C VAL A 112 -11.86 -5.47 -6.08
N ARG A 113 -12.99 -5.76 -5.45
CA ARG A 113 -14.33 -5.51 -5.99
C ARG A 113 -15.19 -4.77 -4.97
N ILE A 114 -15.91 -3.76 -5.42
CA ILE A 114 -16.88 -3.00 -4.62
C ILE A 114 -18.27 -3.24 -5.23
N TYR A 115 -19.25 -3.45 -4.36
CA TYR A 115 -20.63 -3.76 -4.71
C TYR A 115 -21.58 -2.76 -4.08
N TYR A 116 -22.66 -2.45 -4.79
CA TYR A 116 -23.81 -1.76 -4.22
C TYR A 116 -24.48 -2.60 -3.12
N PRO A 117 -25.31 -1.97 -2.26
CA PRO A 117 -26.08 -2.70 -1.26
C PRO A 117 -26.97 -3.81 -1.86
N ASP A 118 -27.45 -3.62 -3.08
CA ASP A 118 -28.27 -4.57 -3.85
C ASP A 118 -27.46 -5.72 -4.49
N GLY A 119 -26.14 -5.76 -4.28
CA GLY A 119 -25.26 -6.81 -4.80
C GLY A 119 -24.75 -6.59 -6.22
N ARG A 120 -25.17 -5.52 -6.92
CA ARG A 120 -24.60 -5.20 -8.24
C ARG A 120 -23.16 -4.74 -8.11
N ARG A 121 -22.30 -5.18 -9.03
CA ARG A 121 -20.90 -4.74 -9.11
C ARG A 121 -20.85 -3.25 -9.40
N LEU A 122 -20.17 -2.48 -8.55
CA LEU A 122 -19.97 -1.05 -8.71
C LEU A 122 -18.63 -0.76 -9.41
N LYS A 123 -17.53 -1.25 -8.84
CA LYS A 123 -16.17 -1.05 -9.37
C LYS A 123 -15.32 -2.27 -9.07
N ASP A 124 -14.33 -2.51 -9.91
CA ASP A 124 -13.27 -3.48 -9.64
C ASP A 124 -11.90 -2.95 -10.09
N ARG A 125 -10.87 -3.53 -9.50
CA ARG A 125 -9.47 -3.23 -9.81
C ARG A 125 -8.62 -4.45 -9.54
N THR A 126 -7.76 -4.79 -10.49
CA THR A 126 -6.67 -5.75 -10.26
C THR A 126 -5.39 -4.98 -9.99
N LEU A 127 -4.81 -5.16 -8.81
CA LEU A 127 -3.51 -4.64 -8.41
C LEU A 127 -2.47 -5.73 -8.58
N ARG A 128 -1.24 -5.36 -8.96
CA ARG A 128 -0.12 -6.30 -9.08
C ARG A 128 0.87 -6.04 -7.96
N ALA A 129 1.32 -7.11 -7.34
CA ALA A 129 2.21 -7.05 -6.18
C ALA A 129 3.21 -8.20 -6.23
N THR A 130 4.42 -7.92 -5.80
CA THR A 130 5.43 -8.93 -5.47
C THR A 130 5.40 -9.15 -3.98
N VAL A 131 5.25 -10.40 -3.57
CA VAL A 131 5.06 -10.79 -2.17
C VAL A 131 6.14 -11.77 -1.74
N ASN A 132 6.41 -11.75 -0.44
CA ASN A 132 7.20 -12.75 0.25
C ASN A 132 6.46 -13.12 1.54
N TRP A 133 5.81 -14.27 1.53
CA TRP A 133 5.10 -14.81 2.68
C TRP A 133 5.81 -16.07 3.17
N PRO A 134 6.63 -15.95 4.24
CA PRO A 134 7.31 -17.09 4.82
C PRO A 134 6.35 -18.22 5.22
N ALA A 135 6.88 -19.42 5.40
CA ALA A 135 6.10 -20.52 5.96
C ALA A 135 5.59 -20.15 7.37
N GLN A 136 4.38 -20.59 7.71
CA GLN A 136 3.72 -20.33 9.00
C GLN A 136 3.69 -18.85 9.41
N SER A 137 3.57 -17.93 8.45
CA SER A 137 3.62 -16.48 8.72
C SER A 137 2.25 -15.81 8.64
N SER A 138 2.18 -14.65 9.28
CA SER A 138 1.16 -13.63 9.06
C SER A 138 1.87 -12.35 8.66
N THR A 139 1.71 -11.93 7.41
CA THR A 139 2.39 -10.76 6.86
C THR A 139 1.37 -9.65 6.63
N VAL A 140 1.62 -8.47 7.19
CA VAL A 140 0.78 -7.29 6.93
C VAL A 140 0.90 -6.85 5.47
N PHE A 141 -0.18 -6.29 4.92
CA PHE A 141 -0.16 -5.67 3.60
C PHE A 141 -0.83 -4.31 3.62
N ILE A 142 -0.37 -3.46 2.70
CA ILE A 142 -0.99 -2.19 2.38
C ILE A 142 -0.95 -1.97 0.88
N MET A 143 -2.09 -1.59 0.32
CA MET A 143 -2.29 -1.39 -1.11
C MET A 143 -2.99 -0.07 -1.35
N ASP A 144 -2.42 0.77 -2.21
CA ASP A 144 -3.14 1.89 -2.79
C ASP A 144 -3.98 1.36 -3.95
N THR A 145 -5.30 1.28 -3.74
CA THR A 145 -6.19 0.67 -4.73
C THR A 145 -6.54 1.61 -5.87
N ASN A 146 -6.32 2.92 -5.73
CA ASN A 146 -6.88 3.96 -6.60
C ASN A 146 -8.41 3.84 -6.80
N LEU A 147 -9.12 3.20 -5.87
CA LEU A 147 -10.57 3.16 -5.82
C LEU A 147 -11.05 4.08 -4.69
N PRO A 148 -12.26 4.66 -4.79
CA PRO A 148 -12.82 5.37 -3.65
C PRO A 148 -13.08 4.38 -2.50
N THR A 149 -12.84 4.84 -1.27
CA THR A 149 -13.21 4.10 -0.05
C THR A 149 -14.71 3.75 -0.11
N PRO A 150 -15.09 2.46 0.06
CA PRO A 150 -16.48 2.04 0.03
C PRO A 150 -17.31 2.79 1.07
N ALA A 151 -18.53 3.19 0.69
CA ALA A 151 -19.50 3.72 1.65
C ALA A 151 -19.91 2.64 2.66
N SER A 152 -20.38 3.04 3.85
CA SER A 152 -20.72 2.12 4.95
C SER A 152 -21.77 1.06 4.60
N ASN A 153 -22.62 1.32 3.60
CA ASN A 153 -23.64 0.39 3.11
C ASN A 153 -23.17 -0.49 1.93
N GLN A 154 -21.96 -0.25 1.39
CA GLN A 154 -21.40 -1.01 0.29
C GLN A 154 -20.64 -2.23 0.81
N LYS A 155 -20.67 -3.30 0.03
CA LYS A 155 -19.86 -4.50 0.29
C LYS A 155 -18.63 -4.46 -0.60
N TRP A 156 -17.57 -5.11 -0.16
CA TRP A 156 -16.37 -5.27 -0.98
C TRP A 156 -15.75 -6.64 -0.76
N THR A 157 -14.98 -7.11 -1.74
CA THR A 157 -14.19 -8.34 -1.67
C THR A 157 -12.76 -8.07 -2.10
N LEU A 158 -11.85 -8.89 -1.60
CA LEU A 158 -10.45 -8.89 -1.98
C LEU A 158 -10.04 -10.34 -2.22
N ASP A 159 -9.75 -10.66 -3.48
CA ASP A 159 -9.40 -12.00 -3.92
C ASP A 159 -7.98 -12.00 -4.47
N MET A 160 -7.23 -13.09 -4.24
CA MET A 160 -5.95 -13.31 -4.91
C MET A 160 -6.19 -14.02 -6.23
N VAL A 161 -5.55 -13.53 -7.28
CA VAL A 161 -5.56 -14.10 -8.62
C VAL A 161 -4.13 -14.26 -9.11
N THR A 162 -3.88 -15.26 -9.95
CA THR A 162 -2.57 -15.41 -10.60
C THR A 162 -2.27 -14.16 -11.43
N ALA A 163 -1.11 -13.54 -11.18
CA ALA A 163 -0.68 -12.41 -11.99
C ALA A 163 -0.18 -12.95 -13.34
N TYR A 164 -1.04 -12.90 -14.37
CA TYR A 164 -0.65 -13.17 -15.75
C TYR A 164 0.58 -12.35 -16.13
N ASP A 165 1.44 -12.94 -16.97
CA ASP A 165 2.66 -12.30 -17.42
C ASP A 165 2.42 -10.93 -18.05
N ALA A 166 3.45 -10.08 -17.93
CA ALA A 166 3.44 -8.72 -18.44
C ALA A 166 3.09 -8.65 -19.94
N ASP A 167 3.23 -9.77 -20.65
CA ASP A 167 3.03 -9.89 -22.11
C ASP A 167 1.73 -10.59 -22.51
N GLY A 168 0.83 -10.95 -21.57
CA GLY A 168 -0.45 -11.56 -21.93
C GLY A 168 -0.35 -12.91 -22.64
N GLY A 169 0.79 -13.61 -22.52
CA GLY A 169 0.98 -14.95 -23.03
C GLY A 169 0.25 -15.98 -22.16
N SER A 170 -0.95 -16.35 -22.58
CA SER A 170 -1.55 -17.62 -22.20
C SER A 170 -0.76 -18.77 -22.84
N SER A 171 -0.23 -19.69 -22.04
CA SER A 171 0.08 -21.06 -22.47
C SER A 171 -0.40 -22.02 -21.41
#